data_AF-A0A6L9YYP8-F1
#
_entry.id   AF-A0A6L9YYP8-F1
#
_cell.length_a   1.000
_cell.length_b   1.000
_cell.length_c   1.000
_cell.angle_alpha   90.00
_cell.angle_beta   90.00
_cell.angle_gamma   90.00
#
_symmetry.space_group_name_H-M   'P 1'
#
loop_
_entity.id
_entity.type
_entity.pdbx_description
1 polymer ?
#
loop_
_entity_poly.entity_id
_entity_poly.type
_entity_poly.pdbx_seq_one_letter_code
_entity_poly.pdbx_strand_id
1 'polypeptide(L)'
;MHPAGHSLGGALSPTLALAALDQKSEWSGGKEFTISVYPSAGPTPGNEDFATYYDSRLGENTTRIWNNIDIVPHAWNEEMLSEIPSLYQEGGIYGGLAVRLLVKTAKRLAKGGNYTQIVDETPGLEGKVKVSAQLLSDQMKSSNSTFIDDKEVSQVIEELEDNILKDPELQRGLYLSNDIKNDSLLTPEQKKSILQLFRFMTQALYQHTDAYAELLDVKETYDLLFEDRDPKKCPDVAKVKEIIIEHLSHDDYVKDFAE
;
A
#
# COMPACT_ATOMS: atom_id res chain seq x y z
N MET A 1 -0.84 -21.35 20.68
CA MET A 1 -1.65 -20.18 20.24
C MET A 1 -1.01 -19.64 18.98
N HIS A 2 -1.81 -19.22 18.00
CA HIS A 2 -1.29 -18.72 16.72
C HIS A 2 -1.85 -17.33 16.41
N PRO A 3 -1.34 -16.26 17.04
CA PRO A 3 -1.81 -14.90 16.77
C PRO A 3 -1.41 -14.50 15.35
N ALA A 4 -2.38 -14.02 14.59
CA ALA A 4 -2.19 -13.54 13.23
C ALA A 4 -2.98 -12.25 13.04
N GLY A 5 -2.53 -11.43 12.10
CA GLY A 5 -3.21 -10.20 11.75
C GLY A 5 -2.56 -9.54 10.54
N HIS A 6 -3.38 -8.82 9.78
CA HIS A 6 -2.97 -8.08 8.60
C HIS A 6 -3.01 -6.56 8.88
N SER A 7 -2.18 -5.77 8.20
CA SER A 7 -2.15 -4.31 8.31
C SER A 7 -1.85 -3.86 9.75
N LEU A 8 -2.69 -3.01 10.36
CA LEU A 8 -2.62 -2.70 11.78
C LEU A 8 -2.61 -3.96 12.66
N GLY A 9 -3.37 -4.99 12.29
CA GLY A 9 -3.35 -6.29 12.96
C GLY A 9 -1.99 -7.01 12.87
N GLY A 10 -1.20 -6.73 11.82
CA GLY A 10 0.17 -7.23 11.67
C GLY A 10 1.15 -6.61 12.68
N ALA A 11 0.90 -5.38 13.15
CA ALA A 11 1.65 -4.77 14.25
C ALA A 11 1.09 -5.17 15.64
N LEU A 12 -0.23 -5.33 15.76
CA LEU A 12 -0.88 -5.64 17.03
C LEU A 12 -0.73 -7.11 17.45
N SER A 13 -0.84 -8.05 16.51
CA SER A 13 -0.73 -9.49 16.80
C SER A 13 0.60 -9.89 17.45
N PRO A 14 1.79 -9.42 17.01
CA PRO A 14 3.05 -9.72 17.71
C PRO A 14 3.12 -9.02 19.07
N THR A 15 2.64 -7.79 19.17
CA THR A 15 2.63 -7.05 20.45
C THR A 15 1.76 -7.76 21.49
N LEU A 16 0.58 -8.24 21.10
CA LEU A 16 -0.31 -9.03 21.94
C LEU A 16 0.31 -10.38 22.31
N ALA A 17 0.98 -11.04 21.36
CA ALA A 17 1.66 -12.31 21.59
C ALA A 17 2.76 -12.17 22.64
N LEU A 18 3.56 -11.10 22.55
CA LEU A 18 4.63 -10.80 23.51
C LEU A 18 4.05 -10.48 24.89
N ALA A 19 3.01 -9.65 24.96
CA ALA A 19 2.34 -9.33 26.23
C ALA A 19 1.74 -10.58 26.90
N ALA A 20 1.13 -11.47 26.11
CA ALA A 20 0.61 -12.75 26.60
C ALA A 20 1.74 -13.67 27.08
N LEU A 21 2.88 -13.71 26.37
CA LEU A 21 4.04 -14.49 26.78
C LEU A 21 4.62 -13.99 28.11
N ASP A 22 4.77 -12.68 28.27
CA ASP A 22 5.34 -12.08 29.49
C ASP A 22 4.46 -12.25 30.72
N GLN A 23 3.14 -12.36 30.54
CA GLN A 23 2.18 -12.65 31.62
C GLN A 23 1.83 -14.14 31.74
N LYS A 24 2.53 -15.04 31.04
CA LYS A 24 2.16 -16.47 30.95
C LYS A 24 1.98 -17.14 32.32
N SER A 25 2.82 -16.82 33.30
CA SER A 25 2.72 -17.38 34.66
C SER A 25 1.40 -17.04 35.36
N GLU A 26 0.76 -15.92 35.00
CA GLU A 26 -0.46 -15.43 35.63
C GLU A 26 -1.73 -16.10 35.10
N TRP A 27 -1.75 -16.45 33.80
CA TRP A 27 -2.95 -16.98 33.15
C TRP A 27 -2.88 -18.45 32.73
N SER A 28 -1.67 -19.02 32.59
CA SER A 28 -1.52 -20.39 32.07
C SER A 28 -1.88 -21.48 33.09
N GLY A 29 -1.95 -21.15 34.38
CA GLY A 29 -2.13 -22.13 35.45
C GLY A 29 -1.02 -23.19 35.49
N GLY A 30 0.20 -22.82 35.08
CA GLY A 30 1.36 -23.72 35.01
C GLY A 30 1.38 -24.64 33.79
N LYS A 31 0.48 -24.44 32.82
CA LYS A 31 0.48 -25.21 31.56
C LYS A 31 1.48 -24.63 30.56
N GLU A 32 2.18 -25.53 29.89
CA GLU A 32 3.04 -25.16 28.78
C GLU A 32 2.24 -24.94 27.51
N PHE A 33 2.54 -23.83 26.82
CA PHE A 33 1.98 -23.47 25.53
C PHE A 33 3.07 -22.87 24.66
N THR A 34 3.05 -23.26 23.39
CA THR A 34 3.82 -22.61 22.33
C THR A 34 2.99 -21.48 21.73
N ILE A 35 3.63 -20.34 21.50
CA ILE A 35 3.06 -19.19 20.79
C ILE A 35 3.85 -19.04 19.48
N SER A 36 3.15 -19.13 18.35
CA SER A 36 3.72 -18.95 17.00
C SER A 36 2.99 -17.81 16.30
N VAL A 37 3.69 -16.79 15.84
CA VAL A 37 3.07 -15.53 15.38
C VAL A 37 3.20 -15.40 13.86
N TYR A 38 2.10 -15.00 13.21
CA TYR A 38 2.03 -14.82 11.76
C TYR A 38 1.54 -13.41 11.40
N PRO A 39 2.34 -12.36 11.65
CA PRO A 39 1.98 -11.01 11.26
C PRO A 39 2.14 -10.83 9.75
N SER A 40 1.17 -10.19 9.10
CA SER A 40 1.27 -9.78 7.70
C SER A 40 1.05 -8.29 7.49
N ALA A 41 1.79 -7.71 6.54
CA ALA A 41 1.61 -6.32 6.10
C ALA A 41 1.63 -5.27 7.23
N GLY A 42 2.31 -5.56 8.35
CA GLY A 42 2.28 -4.70 9.54
C GLY A 42 3.35 -3.61 9.49
N PRO A 43 3.04 -2.37 9.93
CA PRO A 43 4.08 -1.37 10.19
C PRO A 43 4.93 -1.79 11.42
N THR A 44 6.01 -1.06 11.68
CA THR A 44 6.87 -1.26 12.86
C THR A 44 6.03 -1.17 14.14
N PRO A 45 6.01 -2.21 15.00
CA PRO A 45 5.22 -2.21 16.23
C PRO A 45 5.83 -1.32 17.34
N GLY A 46 7.12 -1.02 17.25
CA GLY A 46 7.84 -0.25 18.26
C GLY A 46 9.23 0.20 17.79
N ASN A 47 10.08 0.55 18.75
CA ASN A 47 11.46 0.96 18.51
C ASN A 47 12.42 -0.24 18.48
N GLU A 48 13.71 0.03 18.27
CA GLU A 48 14.79 -0.98 18.26
C GLU A 48 14.86 -1.79 19.56
N ASP A 49 14.69 -1.17 20.73
CA ASP A 49 14.69 -1.89 22.01
C ASP A 49 13.54 -2.90 22.09
N PHE A 50 12.34 -2.49 21.65
CA PHE A 50 11.19 -3.37 21.55
C PHE A 50 11.43 -4.50 20.57
N ALA A 51 11.95 -4.20 19.37
CA ALA A 51 12.23 -5.21 18.34
C ALA A 51 13.26 -6.23 18.82
N THR A 52 14.35 -5.77 19.43
CA THR A 52 15.40 -6.61 20.02
C THR A 52 14.83 -7.52 21.11
N TYR A 53 14.02 -6.96 22.01
CA TYR A 53 13.38 -7.74 23.05
C TYR A 53 12.39 -8.76 22.47
N TYR A 54 11.56 -8.36 21.52
CA TYR A 54 10.63 -9.26 20.83
C TYR A 54 11.38 -10.43 20.17
N ASP A 55 12.41 -10.14 19.39
CA ASP A 55 13.17 -11.15 18.65
C ASP A 55 13.85 -12.15 19.59
N SER A 56 14.35 -11.68 20.74
CA SER A 56 14.93 -12.56 21.76
C SER A 56 13.94 -13.52 22.42
N ARG A 57 12.62 -13.24 22.33
CA ARG A 57 11.57 -14.01 23.02
C ARG A 57 10.70 -14.82 22.07
N LEU A 58 10.40 -14.28 20.90
CA LEU A 58 9.47 -14.83 19.92
C LEU A 58 10.03 -14.90 18.50
N GLY A 59 11.22 -14.36 18.22
CA GLY A 59 11.76 -14.25 16.86
C GLY A 59 11.81 -15.60 16.13
N GLU A 60 12.31 -16.66 16.79
CA GLU A 60 12.35 -18.02 16.21
C GLU A 60 10.96 -18.63 15.94
N ASN A 61 9.93 -18.12 16.60
CA ASN A 61 8.54 -18.59 16.49
C ASN A 61 7.65 -17.62 15.68
N THR A 62 8.25 -16.64 15.00
CA THR A 62 7.53 -15.63 14.24
C THR A 62 7.83 -15.76 12.76
N THR A 63 6.78 -15.87 11.94
CA THR A 63 6.88 -15.83 10.49
C THR A 63 6.25 -14.52 10.01
N ARG A 64 7.08 -13.50 9.82
CA ARG A 64 6.66 -12.21 9.28
C ARG A 64 6.46 -12.31 7.77
N ILE A 65 5.28 -11.93 7.29
CA ILE A 65 4.93 -11.98 5.88
C ILE A 65 4.74 -10.55 5.39
N TRP A 66 5.54 -10.11 4.43
CA TRP A 66 5.44 -8.75 3.92
C TRP A 66 5.82 -8.69 2.45
N ASN A 67 5.22 -7.75 1.74
CA ASN A 67 5.49 -7.44 0.35
C ASN A 67 6.49 -6.28 0.27
N ASN A 68 7.57 -6.45 -0.48
CA ASN A 68 8.66 -5.47 -0.55
C ASN A 68 8.25 -4.13 -1.21
N ILE A 69 7.12 -4.07 -1.91
CA ILE A 69 6.57 -2.83 -2.47
C ILE A 69 5.23 -2.42 -1.84
N ASP A 70 4.84 -3.04 -0.71
CA ASP A 70 3.75 -2.54 0.14
C ASP A 70 4.29 -1.39 1.01
N ILE A 71 3.64 -0.22 0.97
CA ILE A 71 4.10 0.95 1.74
C ILE A 71 3.95 0.78 3.25
N VAL A 72 3.08 -0.12 3.72
CA VAL A 72 2.73 -0.19 5.16
C VAL A 72 3.87 -0.74 6.01
N PRO A 73 4.54 -1.86 5.65
CA PRO A 73 5.74 -2.32 6.36
C PRO A 73 6.89 -1.32 6.44
N HIS A 74 6.96 -0.35 5.53
CA HIS A 74 7.98 0.70 5.53
C HIS A 74 7.78 1.75 6.63
N ALA A 75 6.56 1.92 7.14
CA ALA A 75 6.31 2.80 8.28
C ALA A 75 6.61 2.06 9.59
N TRP A 76 7.22 2.67 10.60
CA TRP A 76 7.65 4.07 10.74
C TRP A 76 9.17 4.23 10.68
N ASN A 77 9.90 3.24 10.16
CA ASN A 77 11.36 3.31 10.02
C ASN A 77 11.75 4.44 9.05
N GLU A 78 12.65 5.35 9.47
CA GLU A 78 12.97 6.56 8.70
C GLU A 78 13.65 6.29 7.35
N GLU A 79 14.45 5.22 7.28
CA GLU A 79 15.13 4.80 6.06
C GLU A 79 14.12 4.20 5.08
N MET A 80 13.34 3.21 5.53
CA MET A 80 12.29 2.59 4.70
C MET A 80 11.21 3.59 4.24
N LEU A 81 10.80 4.53 5.10
CA LEU A 81 9.89 5.61 4.70
C LEU A 81 10.43 6.41 3.51
N SER A 82 11.76 6.55 3.39
CA SER A 82 12.40 7.30 2.30
C SER A 82 12.31 6.57 0.95
N GLU A 83 12.07 5.27 0.95
CA GLU A 83 11.95 4.45 -0.27
C GLU A 83 10.56 4.57 -0.91
N ILE A 84 9.53 4.87 -0.10
CA ILE A 84 8.12 4.93 -0.53
C ILE A 84 7.92 5.68 -1.86
N PRO A 85 8.46 6.90 -2.07
CA PRO A 85 8.22 7.64 -3.32
C PRO A 85 8.73 6.95 -4.59
N SER A 86 9.62 5.98 -4.47
CA SER A 86 10.24 5.23 -5.58
C SER A 86 9.76 3.78 -5.72
N LEU A 87 8.99 3.23 -4.78
CA LEU A 87 8.61 1.80 -4.79
C LEU A 87 7.95 1.32 -6.08
N TYR A 88 7.23 2.21 -6.78
CA TYR A 88 6.51 1.86 -8.01
C TYR A 88 7.15 2.40 -9.29
N GLN A 89 8.37 2.93 -9.21
CA GLN A 89 9.03 3.62 -10.33
C GLN A 89 9.28 2.70 -11.53
N GLU A 90 9.53 1.41 -11.30
CA GLU A 90 9.71 0.41 -12.36
C GLU A 90 8.46 0.26 -13.23
N GLY A 91 7.29 0.45 -12.64
CA GLY A 91 6.01 0.50 -13.37
C GLY A 91 5.62 1.89 -13.87
N GLY A 92 6.53 2.87 -13.83
CA GLY A 92 6.26 4.24 -14.26
C GLY A 92 5.34 5.04 -13.33
N ILE A 93 5.12 4.57 -12.10
CA ILE A 93 4.32 5.24 -11.08
C ILE A 93 5.27 5.89 -10.08
N TYR A 94 5.33 7.22 -10.10
CA TYR A 94 6.25 7.99 -9.26
C TYR A 94 5.50 8.65 -8.11
N GLY A 95 6.09 8.66 -6.92
CA GLY A 95 5.65 9.50 -5.81
C GLY A 95 5.82 10.98 -6.17
N GLY A 96 4.73 11.61 -6.61
CA GLY A 96 4.65 13.04 -6.90
C GLY A 96 4.81 13.91 -5.64
N LEU A 97 4.65 15.23 -5.79
CA LEU A 97 4.84 16.20 -4.71
C LEU A 97 4.03 15.85 -3.44
N ALA A 98 2.77 15.46 -3.61
CA ALA A 98 1.89 15.10 -2.50
C ALA A 98 2.40 13.89 -1.70
N VAL A 99 2.82 12.81 -2.39
CA VAL A 99 3.37 11.61 -1.74
C VAL A 99 4.66 11.95 -1.00
N ARG A 100 5.55 12.72 -1.64
CA ARG A 100 6.82 13.16 -1.02
C ARG A 100 6.56 14.03 0.23
N LEU A 101 5.54 14.89 0.19
CA LEU A 101 5.16 15.71 1.35
C LEU A 101 4.63 14.84 2.49
N LEU A 102 3.75 13.87 2.20
CA LEU A 102 3.24 12.92 3.20
C LEU A 102 4.37 12.11 3.82
N VAL A 103 5.30 11.59 3.02
CA VAL A 103 6.49 10.88 3.50
C VAL A 103 7.37 11.78 4.37
N LYS A 104 7.61 13.03 3.96
CA LYS A 104 8.38 13.99 4.77
C LYS A 104 7.71 14.27 6.12
N THR A 105 6.38 14.39 6.14
CA THR A 105 5.61 14.54 7.38
C THR A 105 5.68 13.29 8.24
N ALA A 106 5.52 12.10 7.65
CA ALA A 106 5.65 10.82 8.36
C ALA A 106 7.03 10.67 9.00
N LYS A 107 8.11 11.00 8.28
CA LYS A 107 9.47 11.02 8.83
C LYS A 107 9.63 12.01 9.99
N ARG A 108 9.04 13.22 9.90
CA ARG A 108 9.06 14.19 11.01
C ARG A 108 8.35 13.65 12.25
N LEU A 109 7.26 12.91 12.08
CA LEU A 109 6.53 12.27 13.18
C LEU A 109 7.27 11.07 13.75
N ALA A 110 7.98 10.31 12.91
CA ALA A 110 8.79 9.16 13.32
C ALA A 110 10.13 9.55 13.97
N LYS A 111 10.58 10.80 13.77
CA LYS A 111 11.90 11.27 14.15
C LYS A 111 12.21 11.02 15.63
N GLY A 112 13.32 10.33 15.88
CA GLY A 112 13.76 10.00 17.23
C GLY A 112 13.01 8.83 17.89
N GLY A 113 12.06 8.22 17.19
CA GLY A 113 11.37 7.01 17.65
C GLY A 113 12.19 5.73 17.46
N ASN A 114 13.26 5.76 16.66
CA ASN A 114 14.11 4.61 16.34
C ASN A 114 13.30 3.36 15.95
N TYR A 115 12.26 3.57 15.13
CA TYR A 115 11.30 2.55 14.75
C TYR A 115 11.94 1.43 13.94
N THR A 116 11.77 0.20 14.39
CA THR A 116 12.44 -0.98 13.84
C THR A 116 11.42 -2.11 13.69
N GLN A 117 11.49 -2.86 12.59
CA GLN A 117 10.64 -4.02 12.42
C GLN A 117 11.09 -5.15 13.35
N ILE A 118 10.14 -6.01 13.72
CA ILE A 118 10.46 -7.29 14.36
C ILE A 118 10.95 -8.26 13.28
N VAL A 119 11.86 -9.18 13.62
CA VAL A 119 12.48 -10.11 12.68
C VAL A 119 12.88 -9.41 11.36
N ASP A 120 13.59 -8.28 11.50
CA ASP A 120 13.80 -7.30 10.42
C ASP A 120 14.46 -7.93 9.18
N GLU A 121 15.42 -8.83 9.41
CA GLU A 121 16.16 -9.61 8.40
C GLU A 121 15.27 -10.55 7.55
N THR A 122 13.99 -10.67 7.86
CA THR A 122 13.05 -11.49 7.06
C THR A 122 12.91 -10.90 5.66
N PRO A 123 13.28 -11.63 4.59
CA PRO A 123 13.16 -11.11 3.24
C PRO A 123 11.70 -10.87 2.86
N GLY A 124 11.45 -9.77 2.16
CA GLY A 124 10.13 -9.46 1.62
C GLY A 124 9.79 -10.33 0.42
N LEU A 125 8.50 -10.61 0.25
CA LEU A 125 7.96 -11.18 -0.98
C LEU A 125 8.19 -10.19 -2.13
N GLU A 126 8.62 -10.70 -3.28
CA GLU A 126 8.86 -9.90 -4.48
C GLU A 126 7.52 -9.47 -5.11
N GLY A 127 7.02 -8.31 -4.69
CA GLY A 127 5.83 -7.72 -5.28
C GLY A 127 6.08 -7.23 -6.70
N LYS A 128 5.00 -7.19 -7.49
CA LYS A 128 5.04 -6.73 -8.88
C LYS A 128 4.11 -5.55 -9.05
N VAL A 129 4.62 -4.48 -9.66
CA VAL A 129 3.79 -3.32 -9.98
C VAL A 129 2.73 -3.75 -11.01
N LYS A 130 1.46 -3.47 -10.73
CA LYS A 130 0.36 -3.73 -11.68
C LYS A 130 0.16 -2.49 -12.52
N VAL A 131 0.90 -2.43 -13.61
CA VAL A 131 0.87 -1.28 -14.51
C VAL A 131 -0.34 -1.39 -15.43
N SER A 132 -1.45 -0.79 -15.02
CA SER A 132 -2.72 -0.82 -15.77
C SER A 132 -2.64 -0.20 -17.18
N ALA A 133 -1.61 0.57 -17.51
CA ALA A 133 -1.45 1.22 -18.82
C ALA A 133 -0.22 0.76 -19.65
N GLN A 134 0.79 0.14 -19.03
CA GLN A 134 2.08 -0.15 -19.69
C GLN A 134 2.18 -1.60 -20.19
N LEU A 135 1.55 -2.57 -19.48
CA LEU A 135 1.30 -3.92 -20.01
C LEU A 135 0.55 -3.88 -21.35
N LEU A 136 -0.34 -2.90 -21.52
CA LEU A 136 -1.08 -2.63 -22.75
C LEU A 136 -0.20 -2.04 -23.87
N SER A 137 0.67 -1.07 -23.55
CA SER A 137 1.65 -0.51 -24.50
C SER A 137 2.56 -1.60 -25.07
N ASP A 138 3.03 -2.50 -24.21
CA ASP A 138 4.13 -3.41 -24.56
C ASP A 138 3.63 -4.72 -25.19
N GLN A 139 2.39 -5.16 -24.87
CA GLN A 139 1.70 -6.22 -25.64
C GLN A 139 1.28 -5.75 -27.06
N MET A 140 0.89 -4.48 -27.23
CA MET A 140 0.59 -3.91 -28.55
C MET A 140 1.85 -3.72 -29.42
N LYS A 141 3.00 -3.39 -28.82
CA LYS A 141 4.27 -3.24 -29.55
C LYS A 141 4.94 -4.57 -29.92
N SER A 142 4.70 -5.63 -29.16
CA SER A 142 5.31 -6.95 -29.39
C SER A 142 4.52 -7.87 -30.33
N SER A 143 3.28 -7.50 -30.71
CA SER A 143 2.38 -8.31 -31.55
C SER A 143 2.40 -7.98 -33.06
N ASN A 144 3.52 -7.41 -33.55
CA ASN A 144 3.89 -7.15 -34.96
C ASN A 144 3.39 -5.89 -35.67
N SER A 145 4.35 -5.36 -36.44
CA SER A 145 4.27 -4.31 -37.45
C SER A 145 3.25 -4.58 -38.55
N THR A 146 2.28 -3.67 -38.69
CA THR A 146 1.90 -2.93 -39.92
C THR A 146 0.59 -2.21 -39.60
N PHE A 147 0.54 -0.89 -39.84
CA PHE A 147 -0.65 -0.02 -39.86
C PHE A 147 -1.95 -0.66 -39.33
N ILE A 148 -2.21 -0.50 -38.03
CA ILE A 148 -3.50 -0.86 -37.43
C ILE A 148 -4.44 0.34 -37.57
N ASP A 149 -5.65 0.09 -38.08
CA ASP A 149 -6.73 1.07 -38.21
C ASP A 149 -7.21 1.53 -36.82
N ASP A 150 -7.42 2.84 -36.64
CA ASP A 150 -7.83 3.48 -35.37
C ASP A 150 -9.09 2.83 -34.76
N LYS A 151 -9.89 2.16 -35.59
CA LYS A 151 -11.11 1.46 -35.22
C LYS A 151 -10.87 0.14 -34.47
N GLU A 152 -9.81 -0.61 -34.79
CA GLU A 152 -9.43 -1.84 -34.05
C GLU A 152 -8.80 -1.49 -32.70
N VAL A 153 -8.05 -0.39 -32.63
CA VAL A 153 -7.51 0.13 -31.37
C VAL A 153 -8.64 0.54 -30.41
N SER A 154 -9.70 1.14 -30.92
CA SER A 154 -10.85 1.56 -30.12
C SER A 154 -11.66 0.37 -29.59
N GLN A 155 -11.84 -0.70 -30.36
CA GLN A 155 -12.52 -1.93 -29.89
C GLN A 155 -11.73 -2.67 -28.80
N VAL A 156 -10.40 -2.72 -28.94
CA VAL A 156 -9.54 -3.33 -27.93
C VAL A 156 -9.52 -2.47 -26.66
N ILE A 157 -9.53 -1.14 -26.77
CA ILE A 157 -9.69 -0.22 -25.63
C ILE A 157 -11.05 -0.45 -24.95
N GLU A 158 -12.14 -0.62 -25.69
CA GLU A 158 -13.47 -0.94 -25.11
C GLU A 158 -13.50 -2.30 -24.39
N GLU A 159 -12.92 -3.36 -24.97
CA GLU A 159 -12.82 -4.68 -24.32
C GLU A 159 -11.92 -4.66 -23.06
N LEU A 160 -10.92 -3.78 -23.03
CA LEU A 160 -9.99 -3.62 -21.92
C LEU A 160 -10.55 -2.73 -20.82
N GLU A 161 -11.28 -1.67 -21.18
CA GLU A 161 -12.13 -0.94 -20.25
C GLU A 161 -13.07 -1.93 -19.58
N ASP A 162 -13.73 -2.83 -20.34
CA ASP A 162 -14.61 -3.87 -19.81
C ASP A 162 -13.91 -4.91 -18.89
N ASN A 163 -12.62 -5.18 -19.07
CA ASN A 163 -11.86 -6.13 -18.25
C ASN A 163 -11.20 -5.48 -17.02
N ILE A 164 -10.75 -4.23 -17.12
CA ILE A 164 -10.33 -3.42 -15.96
C ILE A 164 -11.57 -3.03 -15.12
N LEU A 165 -12.74 -2.90 -15.77
CA LEU A 165 -14.07 -2.78 -15.13
C LEU A 165 -14.49 -4.06 -14.37
N LYS A 166 -13.68 -5.11 -14.30
CA LYS A 166 -13.97 -6.31 -13.48
C LYS A 166 -13.17 -6.36 -12.18
N ASP A 167 -12.15 -5.51 -12.02
CA ASP A 167 -11.40 -5.35 -10.76
C ASP A 167 -11.98 -4.16 -9.96
N PRO A 168 -12.70 -4.42 -8.85
CA PRO A 168 -13.43 -3.37 -8.12
C PRO A 168 -12.52 -2.28 -7.51
N GLU A 169 -11.26 -2.61 -7.19
CA GLU A 169 -10.29 -1.71 -6.57
C GLU A 169 -9.64 -0.79 -7.62
N LEU A 170 -9.34 -1.34 -8.81
CA LEU A 170 -8.87 -0.55 -9.95
C LEU A 170 -9.99 0.31 -10.58
N GLN A 171 -11.22 -0.19 -10.62
CA GLN A 171 -12.41 0.57 -11.05
C GLN A 171 -12.60 1.87 -10.25
N ARG A 172 -12.41 1.81 -8.93
CA ARG A 172 -12.53 2.98 -8.03
C ARG A 172 -11.51 4.07 -8.40
N GLY A 173 -10.27 3.69 -8.72
CA GLY A 173 -9.24 4.61 -9.18
C GLY A 173 -9.53 5.23 -10.54
N LEU A 174 -10.10 4.45 -11.48
CA LEU A 174 -10.47 4.93 -12.82
C LEU A 174 -11.67 5.89 -12.83
N TYR A 175 -12.71 5.61 -12.04
CA TYR A 175 -13.89 6.47 -11.93
C TYR A 175 -13.52 7.88 -11.45
N LEU A 176 -12.72 7.96 -10.39
CA LEU A 176 -12.21 9.22 -9.84
C LEU A 176 -11.29 9.96 -10.83
N SER A 177 -10.45 9.23 -11.57
CA SER A 177 -9.59 9.80 -12.62
C SER A 177 -10.40 10.51 -13.72
N ASN A 178 -11.55 9.96 -14.11
CA ASN A 178 -12.37 10.53 -15.19
C ASN A 178 -13.09 11.82 -14.76
N ASP A 179 -13.58 11.89 -13.52
CA ASP A 179 -14.15 13.12 -12.96
C ASP A 179 -13.12 14.26 -12.88
N ILE A 180 -11.86 13.94 -12.51
CA ILE A 180 -10.78 14.92 -12.39
C ILE A 180 -10.29 15.42 -13.75
N LYS A 181 -10.23 14.56 -14.77
CA LYS A 181 -9.85 14.95 -16.13
C LYS A 181 -10.81 16.00 -16.70
N ASN A 182 -12.11 15.86 -16.40
CA ASN A 182 -13.18 16.68 -16.95
C ASN A 182 -13.49 17.95 -16.13
N ASP A 183 -12.83 18.16 -14.98
CA ASP A 183 -13.06 19.33 -14.13
C ASP A 183 -12.47 20.61 -14.75
N SER A 184 -13.29 21.61 -15.03
CA SER A 184 -12.87 22.88 -15.64
C SER A 184 -12.17 23.83 -14.67
N LEU A 185 -12.24 23.58 -13.36
CA LEU A 185 -11.67 24.44 -12.32
C LEU A 185 -10.19 24.15 -12.03
N LEU A 186 -9.65 23.03 -12.52
CA LEU A 186 -8.27 22.62 -12.27
C LEU A 186 -7.35 22.95 -13.45
N THR A 187 -6.17 23.49 -13.15
CA THR A 187 -5.10 23.66 -14.14
C THR A 187 -4.56 22.30 -14.62
N PRO A 188 -3.97 22.21 -15.83
CA PRO A 188 -3.36 20.97 -16.33
C PRO A 188 -2.31 20.37 -15.38
N GLU A 189 -1.51 21.21 -14.73
CA GLU A 189 -0.49 20.81 -13.76
C GLU A 189 -1.10 20.21 -12.48
N GLN A 190 -2.18 20.82 -11.97
CA GLN A 190 -2.93 20.28 -10.83
C GLN A 190 -3.56 18.94 -11.18
N LYS A 191 -4.19 18.80 -12.35
CA LYS A 191 -4.75 17.53 -12.83
C LYS A 191 -3.69 16.43 -12.90
N LYS A 192 -2.50 16.74 -13.43
CA LYS A 192 -1.39 15.79 -13.53
C LYS A 192 -0.89 15.34 -12.15
N SER A 193 -0.71 16.27 -11.21
CA SER A 193 -0.29 15.95 -9.83
C SER A 193 -1.31 15.09 -9.10
N ILE A 194 -2.60 15.43 -9.22
CA ILE A 194 -3.69 14.67 -8.60
C ILE A 194 -3.76 13.26 -9.20
N LEU A 195 -3.69 13.13 -10.53
CA LEU A 195 -3.72 11.83 -11.20
C LEU A 195 -2.53 10.93 -10.81
N GLN A 196 -1.33 11.51 -10.64
CA GLN A 196 -0.16 10.78 -10.14
C GLN A 196 -0.37 10.28 -8.71
N LEU A 197 -0.91 11.11 -7.82
CA LEU A 197 -1.25 10.71 -6.46
C LEU A 197 -2.26 9.56 -6.47
N PHE A 198 -3.32 9.66 -7.27
CA PHE A 198 -4.31 8.58 -7.37
C PHE A 198 -3.70 7.26 -7.83
N ARG A 199 -2.90 7.28 -8.90
CA ARG A 199 -2.20 6.08 -9.38
C ARG A 199 -1.31 5.47 -8.31
N PHE A 200 -0.57 6.30 -7.59
CA PHE A 200 0.28 5.84 -6.50
C PHE A 200 -0.53 5.20 -5.38
N MET A 201 -1.62 5.83 -4.94
CA MET A 201 -2.45 5.32 -3.85
C MET A 201 -3.23 4.06 -4.24
N THR A 202 -3.73 3.97 -5.46
CA THR A 202 -4.38 2.75 -5.98
C THR A 202 -3.38 1.59 -6.02
N GLN A 203 -2.16 1.85 -6.50
CA GLN A 203 -1.10 0.84 -6.49
C GLN A 203 -0.75 0.42 -5.06
N ALA A 204 -0.62 1.37 -4.12
CA ALA A 204 -0.36 1.09 -2.72
C ALA A 204 -1.45 0.25 -2.06
N LEU A 205 -2.72 0.56 -2.33
CA LEU A 205 -3.85 -0.19 -1.81
C LEU A 205 -3.82 -1.64 -2.32
N TYR A 206 -3.66 -1.83 -3.63
CA TYR A 206 -3.55 -3.16 -4.22
C TYR A 206 -2.37 -3.97 -3.63
N GLN A 207 -1.19 -3.35 -3.47
CA GLN A 207 -0.02 -4.03 -2.88
C GLN A 207 -0.23 -4.39 -1.41
N HIS A 208 -1.07 -3.63 -0.70
CA HIS A 208 -1.37 -3.85 0.71
C HIS A 208 -2.44 -4.92 0.92
N THR A 209 -3.41 -5.05 0.02
CA THR A 209 -4.53 -5.99 0.14
C THR A 209 -4.35 -7.21 -0.77
N ASP A 210 -4.61 -7.04 -2.05
CA ASP A 210 -4.85 -8.15 -2.99
C ASP A 210 -3.57 -8.83 -3.43
N ALA A 211 -2.44 -8.10 -3.46
CA ALA A 211 -1.15 -8.67 -3.84
C ALA A 211 -0.73 -9.83 -2.93
N TYR A 212 -1.07 -9.82 -1.64
CA TYR A 212 -0.74 -10.92 -0.73
C TYR A 212 -1.45 -12.23 -1.12
N ALA A 213 -2.67 -12.16 -1.64
CA ALA A 213 -3.39 -13.34 -2.10
C ALA A 213 -2.72 -13.97 -3.32
N GLU A 214 -2.17 -13.15 -4.22
CA GLU A 214 -1.40 -13.61 -5.39
C GLU A 214 -0.01 -14.13 -5.01
N LEU A 215 0.70 -13.41 -4.15
CA LEU A 215 2.07 -13.78 -3.72
C LEU A 215 2.10 -15.04 -2.87
N LEU A 216 1.01 -15.35 -2.16
CA LEU A 216 0.87 -16.54 -1.32
C LEU A 216 0.11 -17.69 -2.00
N ASP A 217 -0.33 -17.51 -3.26
CA ASP A 217 -1.10 -18.50 -4.02
C ASP A 217 -2.41 -18.96 -3.31
N VAL A 218 -3.14 -17.99 -2.73
CA VAL A 218 -4.40 -18.23 -1.98
C VAL A 218 -5.60 -17.47 -2.54
N LYS A 219 -5.52 -17.00 -3.78
CA LYS A 219 -6.51 -16.11 -4.41
C LYS A 219 -7.94 -16.67 -4.34
N GLU A 220 -8.13 -17.96 -4.64
CA GLU A 220 -9.46 -18.60 -4.60
C GLU A 220 -10.11 -18.52 -3.21
N THR A 221 -9.31 -18.60 -2.14
CA THR A 221 -9.82 -18.48 -0.76
C THR A 221 -10.03 -17.03 -0.35
N TYR A 222 -9.20 -16.13 -0.85
CA TYR A 222 -9.27 -14.70 -0.56
C TYR A 222 -10.50 -14.06 -1.19
N ASP A 223 -10.82 -14.41 -2.44
CA ASP A 223 -11.99 -13.87 -3.16
C ASP A 223 -13.30 -14.15 -2.37
N LEU A 224 -13.44 -15.35 -1.79
CA LEU A 224 -14.59 -15.73 -0.94
C LEU A 224 -14.78 -14.86 0.32
N LEU A 225 -13.70 -14.27 0.86
CA LEU A 225 -13.78 -13.41 2.05
C LEU A 225 -14.31 -12.00 1.73
N PHE A 226 -14.29 -11.60 0.45
CA PHE A 226 -14.59 -10.24 0.02
C PHE A 226 -15.72 -10.13 -1.00
N GLU A 227 -16.39 -11.25 -1.33
CA GLU A 227 -17.56 -11.31 -2.23
C GLU A 227 -18.72 -10.35 -1.83
N ASP A 228 -18.77 -9.87 -0.58
CA ASP A 228 -19.88 -9.05 -0.06
C ASP A 228 -19.56 -7.53 0.06
N ARG A 229 -18.48 -7.05 -0.54
CA ARG A 229 -18.14 -5.60 -0.52
C ARG A 229 -18.95 -4.81 -1.55
N ASP A 230 -20.07 -4.21 -1.13
CA ASP A 230 -20.83 -3.22 -1.92
C ASP A 230 -19.91 -2.05 -2.35
N PRO A 231 -19.65 -1.85 -3.65
CA PRO A 231 -18.80 -0.78 -4.16
C PRO A 231 -19.29 0.62 -3.78
N LYS A 232 -20.57 0.78 -3.43
CA LYS A 232 -21.24 2.06 -3.17
C LYS A 232 -21.07 2.60 -1.74
N LYS A 233 -20.40 1.88 -0.85
CA LYS A 233 -20.18 2.28 0.56
C LYS A 233 -18.78 2.87 0.85
N CYS A 234 -18.18 3.59 -0.08
CA CYS A 234 -16.89 4.29 0.13
C CYS A 234 -17.10 5.70 0.77
N PRO A 235 -16.07 6.30 1.41
CA PRO A 235 -16.16 7.61 2.06
C PRO A 235 -16.55 8.70 1.06
N ASP A 236 -17.27 9.71 1.57
CA ASP A 236 -17.76 10.85 0.79
C ASP A 236 -16.62 11.53 0.01
N VAL A 237 -16.65 11.39 -1.32
CA VAL A 237 -15.67 11.96 -2.27
C VAL A 237 -15.56 13.48 -2.11
N ALA A 238 -16.63 14.15 -1.67
CA ALA A 238 -16.60 15.57 -1.36
C ALA A 238 -15.61 15.89 -0.24
N LYS A 239 -15.52 15.01 0.77
CA LYS A 239 -14.67 15.20 1.95
C LYS A 239 -13.19 15.01 1.65
N VAL A 240 -12.84 14.08 0.75
CA VAL A 240 -11.46 13.89 0.27
C VAL A 240 -11.04 15.06 -0.63
N LYS A 241 -11.94 15.56 -1.50
CA LYS A 241 -11.72 16.75 -2.31
C LYS A 241 -11.49 17.99 -1.43
N GLU A 242 -12.30 18.21 -0.39
CA GLU A 242 -12.13 19.32 0.56
C GLU A 242 -10.76 19.31 1.24
N ILE A 243 -10.33 18.16 1.78
CA ILE A 243 -9.02 18.04 2.46
C ILE A 243 -7.86 18.39 1.53
N ILE A 244 -7.92 17.91 0.27
CA ILE A 244 -6.88 18.17 -0.72
C ILE A 244 -6.87 19.64 -1.16
N ILE A 245 -8.05 20.24 -1.39
CA ILE A 245 -8.18 21.65 -1.77
C ILE A 245 -7.71 22.55 -0.61
N GLU A 246 -8.06 22.24 0.64
CA GLU A 246 -7.63 22.97 1.83
C GLU A 246 -6.10 22.95 2.00
N HIS A 247 -5.46 21.79 1.73
CA HIS A 247 -4.00 21.65 1.82
C HIS A 247 -3.25 22.27 0.63
N LEU A 248 -3.87 22.36 -0.55
CA LEU A 248 -3.27 22.97 -1.75
C LEU A 248 -3.54 24.49 -1.87
N SER A 249 -4.46 25.04 -1.07
CA SER A 249 -4.84 26.48 -1.08
C SER A 249 -4.14 27.32 -0.01
N HIS A 250 -3.34 26.72 0.87
CA HIS A 250 -2.46 27.48 1.76
C HIS A 250 -1.23 27.96 0.98
N ASP A 251 -1.35 29.18 0.41
CA ASP A 251 -0.35 29.90 -0.39
C ASP A 251 0.98 30.24 0.32
N ASP A 252 1.18 29.82 1.58
CA ASP A 252 2.38 30.17 2.35
C ASP A 252 3.64 29.33 1.98
N TYR A 253 3.50 28.25 1.21
CA TYR A 253 4.61 27.30 0.99
C TYR A 253 5.55 27.61 -0.17
N VAL A 254 5.32 28.68 -0.95
CA VAL A 254 6.25 29.08 -2.04
C VAL A 254 7.50 29.78 -1.50
N LYS A 255 7.50 30.25 -0.24
CA LYS A 255 8.64 30.99 0.33
C LYS A 255 9.78 30.11 0.85
N ASP A 256 9.49 28.86 1.23
CA ASP A 256 10.50 27.94 1.80
C ASP A 256 11.20 27.06 0.74
N PHE A 257 10.97 27.32 -0.55
CA PHE A 257 11.63 26.61 -1.66
C PHE A 257 12.85 27.36 -2.23
N ALA A 258 13.28 28.46 -1.58
CA ALA A 258 14.44 29.26 -1.98
C ALA A 258 15.69 29.11 -1.09
N GLU A 259 15.69 28.20 -0.11
CA GLU A 259 16.86 27.88 0.74
C GLU A 259 17.05 26.36 0.88
#